data_AF-A1URH0-F1
#
_entry.id   AF-A1URH0-F1
#
_cell.length_a   1.000
_cell.length_b   1.000
_cell.length_c   1.000
_cell.angle_alpha   90.00
_cell.angle_beta   90.00
_cell.angle_gamma   90.00
#
_symmetry.space_group_name_H-M   'P 1'
#
loop_
_entity.id
_entity.type
_entity.pdbx_description
1 polymer ?
#
loop_
_entity_poly.entity_id
_entity_poly.type
_entity_poly.pdbx_seq_one_letter_code
_entity_poly.pdbx_strand_id
1 'polypeptide(L)'
;MRKISKEGFALLQQWEGLRLEAYQDAVGIWTIGHGHTTGAGAPFVRKGMKITKAQAEAILRRDLVQFEKAVEQGVFQPLTDEQFAALVSFCYNVGVEAFCQSTLLKKLNKGDYEAVPAELQKWTRAGGKRLKGLVHRRAAEAGLWAKGAYVSSNYQKVETVEKLSLLNVEILAPIIGSFSGLTGFFTGYGPVQWALAVVMVTAGIVGVFVYIARMREEKR
;
A
#
# COMPACT_ATOMS: atom_id res chain seq x y z
N MET A 1 -18.08 -18.30 -12.42
CA MET A 1 -18.40 -17.03 -11.72
C MET A 1 -17.43 -16.89 -10.58
N ARG A 2 -16.64 -15.82 -10.58
CA ARG A 2 -15.69 -15.52 -9.52
C ARG A 2 -16.42 -15.31 -8.19
N LYS A 3 -15.75 -15.65 -7.08
CA LYS A 3 -16.26 -15.50 -5.72
C LYS A 3 -15.42 -14.52 -4.92
N ILE A 4 -16.05 -13.84 -3.97
CA ILE A 4 -15.34 -12.97 -3.04
C ILE A 4 -14.29 -13.77 -2.25
N SER A 5 -13.12 -13.17 -2.02
CA SER A 5 -12.06 -13.77 -1.21
C SER A 5 -12.49 -13.92 0.26
N LYS A 6 -11.77 -14.75 1.03
CA LYS A 6 -12.07 -14.97 2.46
C LYS A 6 -11.93 -13.68 3.26
N GLU A 7 -10.89 -12.90 2.97
CA GLU A 7 -10.57 -11.63 3.59
C GLU A 7 -11.62 -10.58 3.25
N GLY A 8 -12.06 -10.54 1.98
CA GLY A 8 -13.15 -9.69 1.54
C GLY A 8 -14.48 -10.02 2.20
N PHE A 9 -14.80 -11.31 2.30
CA PHE A 9 -16.00 -11.78 2.98
C PHE A 9 -15.99 -11.37 4.46
N ALA A 10 -14.86 -11.57 5.15
CA ALA A 10 -14.70 -11.15 6.54
C ALA A 10 -14.83 -9.62 6.72
N LEU A 11 -14.23 -8.83 5.81
CA LEU A 11 -14.36 -7.38 5.80
C LEU A 11 -15.84 -6.97 5.69
N LEU A 12 -16.57 -7.57 4.75
CA LEU A 12 -17.98 -7.29 4.53
C LEU A 12 -18.81 -7.63 5.77
N GLN A 13 -18.61 -8.81 6.36
CA GLN A 13 -19.30 -9.21 7.59
C GLN A 13 -19.07 -8.24 8.76
N GLN A 14 -17.85 -7.69 8.86
CA GLN A 14 -17.52 -6.70 9.89
C GLN A 14 -18.32 -5.40 9.70
N TRP A 15 -18.48 -4.93 8.46
CA TRP A 15 -19.19 -3.68 8.18
C TRP A 15 -20.72 -3.80 8.23
N GLU A 16 -21.27 -4.93 7.78
CA GLU A 16 -22.72 -5.17 7.87
C GLU A 16 -23.16 -5.52 9.31
N GLY A 17 -22.24 -6.10 10.09
CA GLY A 17 -22.56 -6.63 11.41
C GLY A 17 -23.45 -7.87 11.33
N LEU A 18 -23.72 -8.49 12.48
CA LEU A 18 -24.52 -9.72 12.57
C LEU A 18 -25.70 -9.53 13.53
N ARG A 19 -26.90 -9.89 13.07
CA ARG A 19 -28.13 -9.94 13.87
C ARG A 19 -28.80 -11.30 13.68
N LEU A 20 -28.75 -12.15 14.71
CA LEU A 20 -29.31 -13.50 14.65
C LEU A 20 -30.82 -13.57 14.83
N GLU A 21 -31.42 -12.47 15.29
CA GLU A 21 -32.88 -12.33 15.42
C GLU A 21 -33.36 -11.23 14.46
N ALA A 22 -34.50 -11.47 13.82
CA ALA A 22 -35.09 -10.50 12.90
C ALA A 22 -35.46 -9.20 13.65
N TYR A 23 -35.10 -8.08 13.06
CA TYR A 23 -35.38 -6.74 13.56
C TYR A 23 -35.95 -5.86 12.46
N GLN A 24 -36.62 -4.76 12.83
CA GLN A 24 -37.01 -3.74 11.87
C GLN A 24 -35.92 -2.68 11.78
N ASP A 25 -35.50 -2.35 10.57
CA ASP A 25 -34.59 -1.24 10.34
C ASP A 25 -35.27 0.13 10.54
N ALA A 26 -34.55 1.22 10.28
CA ALA A 26 -35.05 2.59 10.48
C ALA A 26 -36.26 2.95 9.60
N VAL A 27 -36.53 2.17 8.55
CA VAL A 27 -37.67 2.36 7.64
C VAL A 27 -38.76 1.29 7.83
N GLY A 28 -38.64 0.45 8.85
CA GLY A 28 -39.65 -0.55 9.23
C GLY A 28 -39.54 -1.89 8.48
N ILE A 29 -38.50 -2.10 7.68
CA ILE A 29 -38.30 -3.33 6.90
C ILE A 29 -37.69 -4.40 7.80
N TRP A 30 -38.26 -5.62 7.72
CA TRP A 30 -37.73 -6.79 8.44
C TRP A 30 -36.39 -7.23 7.85
N THR A 31 -35.37 -7.23 8.71
CA THR A 31 -33.97 -7.50 8.35
C THR A 31 -33.37 -8.54 9.30
N ILE A 32 -32.50 -9.42 8.79
CA ILE A 32 -31.82 -10.45 9.59
C ILE A 32 -30.41 -10.74 9.05
N GLY A 33 -29.56 -11.36 9.88
CA GLY A 33 -28.20 -11.76 9.50
C GLY A 33 -27.31 -10.57 9.26
N HIS A 34 -26.71 -10.52 8.07
CA HIS A 34 -25.84 -9.45 7.58
C HIS A 34 -26.61 -8.50 6.65
N GLY A 35 -27.77 -8.00 7.09
CA GLY A 35 -28.57 -7.04 6.30
C GLY A 35 -29.54 -7.66 5.29
N HIS A 36 -29.83 -8.97 5.38
CA HIS A 36 -30.77 -9.64 4.48
C HIS A 36 -32.21 -9.19 4.74
N THR A 37 -32.93 -8.87 3.67
CA THR A 37 -34.36 -8.52 3.70
C THR A 37 -35.15 -9.44 2.77
N THR A 38 -36.45 -9.55 3.00
CA THR A 38 -37.37 -10.27 2.10
C THR A 38 -37.29 -9.81 0.63
N GLY A 39 -36.96 -8.54 0.39
CA GLY A 39 -36.79 -8.01 -0.97
C GLY A 39 -35.60 -8.63 -1.73
N ALA A 40 -34.62 -9.18 -1.01
CA ALA A 40 -33.49 -9.90 -1.60
C ALA A 40 -33.83 -11.36 -1.97
N GLY A 41 -35.07 -11.80 -1.73
CA GLY A 41 -35.57 -13.14 -2.00
C GLY A 41 -35.84 -13.94 -0.73
N ALA A 42 -36.00 -15.27 -0.87
CA ALA A 42 -36.07 -16.16 0.29
C ALA A 42 -34.81 -15.98 1.18
N PRO A 43 -34.73 -16.40 2.44
CA PRO A 43 -35.89 -16.64 3.28
C PRO A 43 -36.68 -15.34 3.49
N PHE A 44 -38.01 -15.46 3.47
CA PHE A 44 -38.89 -14.35 3.82
C PHE A 44 -38.73 -14.02 5.31
N VAL A 45 -38.14 -12.86 5.60
CA VAL A 45 -37.86 -12.39 6.96
C VAL A 45 -39.17 -11.94 7.60
N ARG A 46 -39.42 -12.44 8.82
CA ARG A 46 -40.63 -12.14 9.59
C ARG A 46 -40.32 -11.99 11.07
N LYS A 47 -41.21 -11.32 11.80
CA LYS A 47 -41.12 -11.13 13.25
C LYS A 47 -40.86 -12.45 13.97
N GLY A 48 -39.90 -12.44 14.90
CA GLY A 48 -39.56 -13.60 15.73
C GLY A 48 -38.70 -14.66 15.03
N MET A 49 -38.35 -14.48 13.75
CA MET A 49 -37.40 -15.36 13.07
C MET A 49 -36.01 -15.29 13.72
N LYS A 50 -35.41 -16.45 13.97
CA LYS A 50 -34.04 -16.58 14.47
C LYS A 50 -33.23 -17.48 13.54
N ILE A 51 -31.95 -17.19 13.40
CA ILE A 51 -31.01 -17.97 12.59
C ILE A 51 -29.72 -18.20 13.36
N THR A 52 -28.97 -19.23 12.97
CA THR A 52 -27.61 -19.46 13.46
C THR A 52 -26.61 -18.60 12.67
N LYS A 53 -25.39 -18.46 13.20
CA LYS A 53 -24.30 -17.78 12.47
C LYS A 53 -24.03 -18.43 11.10
N ALA A 54 -24.03 -19.76 11.04
CA ALA A 54 -23.83 -20.50 9.80
C ALA A 54 -24.96 -20.24 8.78
N GLN A 55 -26.20 -20.13 9.24
CA GLN A 55 -27.33 -19.75 8.38
C GLN A 55 -27.20 -18.30 7.89
N ALA A 56 -26.77 -17.36 8.76
CA ALA A 56 -26.54 -15.97 8.35
C ALA A 56 -25.44 -15.87 7.28
N GLU A 57 -24.36 -16.64 7.41
CA GLU A 57 -23.30 -16.72 6.41
C GLU A 57 -23.78 -17.32 5.09
N ALA A 58 -24.59 -18.38 5.14
CA ALA A 58 -25.17 -19.00 3.95
C ALA A 58 -26.11 -18.03 3.20
N ILE A 59 -26.96 -17.30 3.93
CA ILE A 59 -27.82 -16.25 3.38
C ILE A 59 -26.97 -15.18 2.71
N LEU A 60 -25.97 -14.64 3.42
CA LEU A 60 -25.08 -13.62 2.89
C LEU A 60 -24.38 -14.09 1.61
N ARG A 61 -23.82 -15.31 1.58
CA ARG A 61 -23.17 -15.85 0.37
C ARG A 61 -24.09 -15.91 -0.83
N ARG A 62 -25.36 -16.21 -0.61
CA ARG A 62 -26.34 -16.26 -1.69
C ARG A 62 -26.74 -14.86 -2.13
N ASP A 63 -26.93 -13.93 -1.21
CA ASP A 63 -27.22 -12.53 -1.53
C ASP A 63 -26.06 -11.88 -2.31
N LEU A 64 -24.82 -12.28 -2.01
CA LEU A 64 -23.62 -11.81 -2.70
C LEU A 64 -23.58 -12.18 -4.19
N VAL A 65 -24.28 -13.23 -4.62
CA VAL A 65 -24.24 -13.72 -6.01
C VAL A 65 -24.56 -12.61 -7.02
N GLN A 66 -25.54 -11.76 -6.75
CA GLN A 66 -25.91 -10.69 -7.66
C GLN A 66 -24.83 -9.60 -7.75
N PHE A 67 -24.16 -9.30 -6.63
CA PHE A 67 -23.11 -8.27 -6.56
C PHE A 67 -21.81 -8.78 -7.17
N GLU A 68 -21.43 -10.03 -6.90
CA GLU A 68 -20.32 -10.73 -7.55
C GLU A 68 -20.51 -10.71 -9.07
N LYS A 69 -21.71 -11.06 -9.54
CA LYS A 69 -22.05 -11.03 -10.97
C LYS A 69 -21.99 -9.61 -11.54
N ALA A 70 -22.52 -8.62 -10.84
CA ALA A 70 -22.48 -7.22 -11.30
C ALA A 70 -21.05 -6.70 -11.44
N VAL A 71 -20.17 -7.02 -10.48
CA VAL A 71 -18.75 -6.63 -10.56
C VAL A 71 -18.05 -7.39 -11.69
N GLU A 72 -18.26 -8.71 -11.80
CA GLU A 72 -17.65 -9.54 -12.84
C GLU A 72 -18.07 -9.11 -14.26
N GLN A 73 -19.32 -8.67 -14.44
CA GLN A 73 -19.82 -8.19 -15.73
C GLN A 73 -19.49 -6.72 -16.00
N GLY A 74 -19.40 -5.90 -14.95
CA GLY A 74 -19.19 -4.47 -15.07
C GLY A 74 -17.73 -4.08 -15.26
N VAL A 75 -16.78 -4.89 -14.78
CA VAL A 75 -15.34 -4.59 -14.85
C VAL A 75 -14.70 -5.31 -16.03
N PHE A 76 -14.08 -4.55 -16.94
CA PHE A 76 -13.43 -5.08 -18.14
C PHE A 76 -11.92 -5.26 -17.98
N GLN A 77 -11.35 -4.69 -16.90
CA GLN A 77 -9.94 -4.80 -16.59
C GLN A 77 -9.65 -6.02 -15.70
N PRO A 78 -8.46 -6.64 -15.79
CA PRO A 78 -8.10 -7.73 -14.90
C PRO A 78 -8.01 -7.24 -13.46
N LEU A 79 -8.56 -8.01 -12.52
CA LEU A 79 -8.53 -7.72 -11.10
C LEU A 79 -7.91 -8.87 -10.33
N THR A 80 -7.15 -8.57 -9.28
CA THR A 80 -6.78 -9.55 -8.25
C THR A 80 -7.96 -9.87 -7.34
N ASP A 81 -7.86 -10.94 -6.53
CA ASP A 81 -8.98 -11.44 -5.73
C ASP A 81 -9.41 -10.41 -4.67
N GLU A 82 -8.47 -9.68 -4.10
CA GLU A 82 -8.72 -8.64 -3.11
C GLU A 82 -9.30 -7.37 -3.77
N GLN A 83 -8.87 -7.03 -4.98
CA GLN A 83 -9.46 -5.94 -5.75
C GLN A 83 -10.92 -6.23 -6.10
N PHE A 84 -11.19 -7.43 -6.62
CA PHE A 84 -12.56 -7.89 -6.88
C PHE A 84 -13.39 -7.87 -5.60
N ALA A 85 -12.86 -8.39 -4.51
CA ALA A 85 -13.55 -8.42 -3.23
C ALA A 85 -13.87 -7.02 -2.66
N ALA A 86 -12.96 -6.06 -2.81
CA ALA A 86 -13.20 -4.68 -2.40
C ALA A 86 -14.36 -4.06 -3.20
N LEU A 87 -14.43 -4.31 -4.51
CA LEU A 87 -15.54 -3.84 -5.35
C LEU A 87 -16.85 -4.55 -5.01
N VAL A 88 -16.84 -5.83 -4.67
CA VAL A 88 -18.05 -6.55 -4.21
C VAL A 88 -18.58 -5.96 -2.90
N SER A 89 -17.70 -5.67 -1.92
CA SER A 89 -18.09 -4.99 -0.68
C SER A 89 -18.66 -3.58 -0.92
N PHE A 90 -18.03 -2.84 -1.83
CA PHE A 90 -18.51 -1.52 -2.25
C PHE A 90 -19.90 -1.62 -2.92
N CYS A 91 -20.05 -2.52 -3.90
CA CYS A 91 -21.28 -2.76 -4.65
C CYS A 91 -22.43 -3.23 -3.74
N TYR A 92 -22.15 -4.10 -2.77
CA TYR A 92 -23.13 -4.50 -1.74
C TYR A 92 -23.67 -3.29 -0.97
N ASN A 93 -22.80 -2.35 -0.61
CA ASN A 93 -23.19 -1.19 0.18
C ASN A 93 -23.99 -0.14 -0.60
N VAL A 94 -23.60 0.14 -1.84
CA VAL A 94 -24.19 1.23 -2.64
C VAL A 94 -25.30 0.73 -3.56
N GLY A 95 -25.40 -0.58 -3.78
CA GLY A 95 -26.30 -1.20 -4.73
C GLY A 95 -25.70 -1.33 -6.14
N VAL A 96 -26.24 -2.29 -6.90
CA VAL A 96 -25.76 -2.63 -8.26
C VAL A 96 -25.87 -1.43 -9.21
N GLU A 97 -27.00 -0.71 -9.19
CA GLU A 97 -27.22 0.42 -10.10
C GLU A 97 -26.20 1.54 -9.87
N ALA A 98 -26.01 1.96 -8.61
CA ALA A 98 -25.07 3.00 -8.25
C ALA A 98 -23.62 2.60 -8.57
N PHE A 99 -23.25 1.33 -8.35
CA PHE A 99 -21.96 0.80 -8.75
C PHE A 99 -21.75 0.88 -10.26
N CYS A 100 -22.70 0.36 -11.05
CA CYS A 100 -22.61 0.31 -12.51
C CYS A 100 -22.53 1.71 -13.16
N GLN A 101 -23.17 2.72 -12.57
CA GLN A 101 -23.15 4.10 -13.09
C GLN A 101 -21.98 4.94 -12.55
N SER A 102 -21.22 4.42 -11.59
CA SER A 102 -20.21 5.17 -10.85
C SER A 102 -19.05 5.67 -11.72
N THR A 103 -18.51 6.84 -11.36
CA THR A 103 -17.24 7.33 -11.92
C THR A 103 -16.08 6.40 -11.60
N LEU A 104 -16.14 5.71 -10.46
CA LEU A 104 -15.18 4.67 -10.08
C LEU A 104 -15.08 3.60 -11.17
N LEU A 105 -16.20 2.98 -11.55
CA LEU A 105 -16.21 1.93 -12.56
C LEU A 105 -15.75 2.45 -13.92
N LYS A 106 -16.19 3.66 -14.30
CA LYS A 106 -15.77 4.31 -15.55
C LYS A 106 -14.26 4.53 -15.63
N LYS A 107 -13.62 4.95 -14.53
CA LYS A 107 -12.17 5.15 -14.47
C LYS A 107 -11.42 3.82 -14.46
N LEU A 108 -11.86 2.88 -13.63
CA LEU A 108 -11.28 1.54 -13.58
C LEU A 108 -11.31 0.88 -14.95
N ASN A 109 -12.43 0.94 -15.68
CA ASN A 109 -12.52 0.33 -17.02
C ASN A 109 -11.63 1.00 -18.08
N LYS A 110 -11.15 2.23 -17.82
CA LYS A 110 -10.11 2.90 -18.63
C LYS A 110 -8.68 2.52 -18.22
N GLY A 111 -8.51 1.60 -17.26
CA GLY A 111 -7.21 1.17 -16.74
C GLY A 111 -6.66 2.04 -15.61
N ASP A 112 -7.45 2.97 -15.07
CA ASP A 112 -7.02 3.84 -13.97
C ASP A 112 -7.27 3.17 -12.60
N TYR A 113 -6.41 2.21 -12.25
CA TYR A 113 -6.48 1.47 -10.99
C TYR A 113 -6.19 2.37 -9.77
N GLU A 114 -5.28 3.33 -9.92
CA GLU A 114 -4.84 4.24 -8.86
C GLU A 114 -5.95 5.22 -8.44
N ALA A 115 -6.89 5.53 -9.33
CA ALA A 115 -8.04 6.35 -8.97
C ALA A 115 -9.05 5.64 -8.06
N VAL A 116 -9.07 4.31 -7.99
CA VAL A 116 -10.13 3.57 -7.28
C VAL A 116 -10.22 3.95 -5.80
N PRO A 117 -9.12 3.97 -5.00
CA PRO A 117 -9.16 4.42 -3.61
C PRO A 117 -9.75 5.83 -3.43
N ALA A 118 -9.38 6.77 -4.30
CA ALA A 118 -9.88 8.14 -4.22
C ALA A 118 -11.37 8.23 -4.60
N GLU A 119 -11.81 7.46 -5.60
CA GLU A 119 -13.22 7.40 -5.98
C GLU A 119 -14.08 6.74 -4.90
N LEU A 120 -13.59 5.71 -4.20
CA LEU A 120 -14.27 5.10 -3.04
C LEU A 120 -14.57 6.16 -1.97
N GLN A 121 -13.62 7.05 -1.66
CA GLN A 121 -13.78 8.07 -0.62
C GLN A 121 -14.86 9.13 -0.91
N LYS A 122 -15.34 9.21 -2.15
CA LYS A 122 -16.48 10.08 -2.50
C LYS A 122 -17.82 9.53 -2.01
N TRP A 123 -17.91 8.22 -1.80
CA TRP A 123 -19.12 7.51 -1.35
C TRP A 123 -19.21 7.43 0.17
N THR A 124 -19.15 8.60 0.82
CA THR A 124 -19.10 8.73 2.29
C THR A 124 -20.26 9.53 2.88
N ARG A 125 -21.27 9.83 2.08
CA ARG A 125 -22.44 10.64 2.46
C ARG A 125 -23.73 9.84 2.38
N ALA A 126 -24.64 10.07 3.30
CA ALA A 126 -26.04 9.63 3.21
C ALA A 126 -26.93 10.73 3.80
N GLY A 127 -28.11 10.95 3.21
CA GLY A 127 -29.01 12.05 3.62
C GLY A 127 -28.34 13.43 3.57
N GLY A 128 -27.45 13.66 2.60
CA GLY A 128 -26.69 14.91 2.44
C GLY A 128 -25.54 15.13 3.44
N LYS A 129 -25.38 14.28 4.45
CA LYS A 129 -24.35 14.42 5.50
C LYS A 129 -23.23 13.39 5.33
N ARG A 130 -21.99 13.81 5.59
CA ARG A 130 -20.83 12.90 5.63
C ARG A 130 -20.90 12.04 6.89
N LEU A 131 -20.84 10.72 6.74
CA LEU A 131 -20.93 9.76 7.84
C LEU A 131 -19.56 9.15 8.13
N LYS A 132 -19.10 9.24 9.39
CA LYS A 132 -17.80 8.67 9.81
C LYS A 132 -17.72 7.16 9.52
N GLY A 133 -18.81 6.42 9.74
CA GLY A 133 -18.87 4.99 9.45
C GLY A 133 -18.59 4.66 7.98
N LEU A 134 -19.17 5.43 7.05
CA LEU A 134 -18.90 5.25 5.62
C LEU A 134 -17.47 5.64 5.26
N VAL A 135 -16.91 6.70 5.86
CA VAL A 135 -15.49 7.07 5.66
C VAL A 135 -14.56 5.91 6.04
N HIS A 136 -14.76 5.33 7.23
CA HIS A 136 -13.94 4.21 7.68
C HIS A 136 -14.14 2.96 6.80
N ARG A 137 -15.37 2.69 6.37
CA ARG A 137 -15.68 1.59 5.43
C ARG A 137 -14.94 1.74 4.11
N ARG A 138 -15.05 2.90 3.47
CA ARG A 138 -14.36 3.21 2.21
C ARG A 138 -12.84 3.12 2.36
N ALA A 139 -12.30 3.53 3.52
CA ALA A 139 -10.87 3.40 3.79
C ALA A 139 -10.44 1.93 3.91
N ALA A 140 -11.24 1.09 4.57
CA ALA A 140 -10.96 -0.33 4.70
C ALA A 140 -11.07 -1.09 3.37
N GLU A 141 -12.06 -0.75 2.52
CA GLU A 141 -12.17 -1.27 1.16
C GLU A 141 -10.99 -0.83 0.28
N ALA A 142 -10.56 0.43 0.38
CA ALA A 142 -9.35 0.91 -0.29
C ALA A 142 -8.09 0.18 0.21
N GLY A 143 -8.02 -0.13 1.51
CA GLY A 143 -6.95 -0.95 2.08
C GLY A 143 -6.95 -2.38 1.54
N LEU A 144 -8.13 -2.99 1.37
CA LEU A 144 -8.26 -4.31 0.74
C LEU A 144 -7.85 -4.26 -0.74
N TRP A 145 -8.27 -3.24 -1.47
CA TRP A 145 -7.86 -2.99 -2.86
C TRP A 145 -6.33 -2.92 -2.99
N ALA A 146 -5.68 -2.16 -2.11
CA ALA A 146 -4.23 -2.00 -2.11
C ALA A 146 -3.46 -3.30 -1.79
N LYS A 147 -4.01 -4.20 -0.96
CA LYS A 147 -3.42 -5.53 -0.73
C LYS A 147 -3.38 -6.38 -2.00
N GLY A 148 -4.36 -6.19 -2.87
CA GLY A 148 -4.45 -6.87 -4.16
C GLY A 148 -3.63 -6.22 -5.26
N ALA A 149 -3.16 -4.97 -5.10
CA ALA A 149 -2.14 -4.44 -5.99
C ALA A 149 -0.91 -5.30 -5.78
N TYR A 150 -0.45 -5.99 -6.82
CA TYR A 150 0.71 -6.86 -6.77
C TYR A 150 1.88 -6.07 -6.16
N VAL A 151 2.16 -6.28 -4.88
CA VAL A 151 3.47 -5.95 -4.32
C VAL A 151 4.35 -7.03 -4.92
N SER A 152 4.79 -6.81 -6.16
CA SER A 152 6.16 -7.17 -6.46
C SER A 152 6.91 -6.55 -5.30
N SER A 153 7.47 -7.40 -4.44
CA SER A 153 8.60 -7.00 -3.62
C SER A 153 9.68 -6.59 -4.61
N ASN A 154 9.56 -5.41 -5.21
CA ASN A 154 10.69 -4.56 -5.44
C ASN A 154 11.13 -4.21 -4.02
N TYR A 155 11.81 -5.17 -3.40
CA TYR A 155 12.90 -4.87 -2.53
C TYR A 155 13.81 -4.03 -3.43
N GLN A 156 13.57 -2.73 -3.47
CA GLN A 156 14.69 -1.83 -3.54
C GLN A 156 15.53 -2.31 -2.39
N LYS A 157 16.59 -3.05 -2.73
CA LYS A 157 17.70 -3.24 -1.83
C LYS A 157 17.94 -1.83 -1.35
N VAL A 158 17.53 -1.56 -0.11
CA VAL A 158 18.00 -0.39 0.58
C VAL A 158 19.49 -0.61 0.43
N GLU A 159 20.12 0.16 -0.44
CA GLU A 159 21.53 0.41 -0.29
C GLU A 159 21.55 0.96 1.12
N THR A 160 21.85 0.05 2.06
CA THR A 160 22.44 0.41 3.32
C THR A 160 23.56 1.29 2.83
N VAL A 161 23.36 2.61 2.91
CA VAL A 161 24.43 3.58 2.73
C VAL A 161 25.47 3.02 3.66
N GLU A 162 26.46 2.37 3.04
CA GLU A 162 27.48 1.62 3.73
C GLU A 162 28.05 2.64 4.67
N LYS A 163 27.71 2.48 5.95
CA LYS A 163 27.77 3.47 7.01
C LYS A 163 28.90 4.43 6.70
N LEU A 164 28.60 5.53 5.99
CA LEU A 164 29.61 6.28 5.24
C LEU A 164 30.70 6.58 6.23
N SER A 165 31.83 5.92 6.04
CA SER A 165 32.83 5.62 7.06
C SER A 165 33.07 6.82 7.96
N LEU A 166 32.38 6.88 9.09
CA LEU A 166 32.60 7.87 10.15
C LEU A 166 34.08 7.82 10.60
N LEU A 167 34.70 6.65 10.45
CA LEU A 167 36.12 6.42 10.61
C LEU A 167 37.01 7.19 9.61
N ASN A 168 36.65 7.32 8.33
CA ASN A 168 37.52 8.01 7.37
C ASN A 168 37.53 9.53 7.58
N VAL A 169 36.43 10.12 8.06
CA VAL A 169 36.36 11.57 8.32
C VAL A 169 37.14 11.97 9.57
N GLU A 170 37.09 11.16 10.64
CA GLU A 170 37.88 11.39 11.86
C GLU A 170 39.38 11.15 11.65
N ILE A 171 39.76 10.17 10.82
CA ILE A 171 41.16 9.90 10.47
C ILE A 171 41.74 11.01 9.55
N LEU A 172 40.91 11.67 8.74
CA LEU A 172 41.32 12.76 7.86
C LEU A 172 41.31 14.15 8.53
N ALA A 173 40.64 14.32 9.67
CA ALA A 173 40.58 15.62 10.37
C ALA A 173 41.98 16.19 10.74
N PRO A 174 42.96 15.39 11.20
CA PRO A 174 44.33 15.88 11.43
C PRO A 174 45.08 16.21 10.13
N ILE A 175 44.79 15.51 9.03
CA ILE A 175 45.46 15.71 7.73
C ILE A 175 45.02 17.02 7.08
N ILE A 176 43.71 17.33 7.13
CA ILE A 176 43.15 18.60 6.63
C ILE A 176 43.59 19.78 7.53
N GLY A 177 43.67 19.56 8.84
CA GLY A 177 44.23 20.53 9.78
C GLY A 177 45.71 20.82 9.57
N SER A 178 46.50 19.82 9.13
CA SER A 178 47.94 19.97 8.88
C SER A 178 48.27 20.74 7.59
N PHE A 179 47.40 20.69 6.58
CA PHE A 179 47.59 21.45 5.33
C PHE A 179 47.26 22.93 5.45
N SER A 180 46.43 23.32 6.42
CA SER A 180 46.08 24.72 6.68
C SER A 180 47.28 25.54 7.18
N GLY A 181 48.30 24.89 7.77
CA GLY A 181 49.55 25.51 8.19
C GLY A 181 50.68 25.52 7.14
N LEU A 182 50.51 24.82 6.01
CA LEU A 182 51.54 24.70 4.97
C LEU A 182 51.53 25.86 3.98
N THR A 183 50.47 26.66 3.93
CA THR A 183 50.39 27.86 3.07
C THR A 183 51.47 28.90 3.40
N GLY A 184 51.95 28.93 4.65
CA GLY A 184 53.06 29.80 5.08
C GLY A 184 54.44 29.40 4.54
N PHE A 185 54.61 28.19 4.00
CA PHE A 185 55.87 27.72 3.41
C PHE A 185 55.97 27.96 1.89
N PHE A 186 54.90 28.41 1.22
CA PHE A 186 54.86 28.56 -0.25
C PHE A 186 54.98 30.00 -0.75
N THR A 187 55.18 30.99 0.14
CA THR A 187 55.25 32.41 -0.28
C THR A 187 56.65 32.87 -0.73
N GLY A 188 57.66 31.99 -0.70
CA GLY A 188 58.98 32.25 -1.27
C GLY A 188 59.21 31.51 -2.61
N TYR A 189 60.12 32.02 -3.44
CA TYR A 189 60.72 31.28 -4.56
C TYR A 189 62.21 31.10 -4.27
N GLY A 190 62.56 30.13 -3.43
CA GLY A 190 63.94 29.85 -3.02
C GLY A 190 64.39 28.40 -3.27
N PRO A 191 65.71 28.13 -3.34
CA PRO A 191 66.26 26.79 -3.60
C PRO A 191 65.79 25.72 -2.59
N VAL A 192 65.55 26.12 -1.34
CA VAL A 192 65.11 25.23 -0.25
C VAL A 192 63.67 24.73 -0.47
N GLN A 193 62.80 25.54 -1.07
CA GLN A 193 61.42 25.13 -1.34
C GLN A 193 61.31 24.17 -2.52
N TRP A 194 62.17 24.31 -3.52
CA TRP A 194 62.30 23.32 -4.59
C TRP A 194 62.79 21.98 -4.05
N ALA A 195 63.75 21.99 -3.11
CA ALA A 195 64.20 20.77 -2.45
C ALA A 195 63.06 20.09 -1.66
N LEU A 196 62.26 20.85 -0.90
CA LEU A 196 61.09 20.33 -0.19
C LEU A 196 60.00 19.80 -1.13
N ALA A 197 59.74 20.50 -2.25
CA ALA A 197 58.78 20.05 -3.25
C ALA A 197 59.21 18.72 -3.88
N VAL A 198 60.50 18.55 -4.21
CA VAL A 198 61.04 17.30 -4.73
C VAL A 198 60.87 16.17 -3.72
N VAL A 199 61.16 16.41 -2.44
CA VAL A 199 60.99 15.40 -1.37
C VAL A 199 59.52 14.99 -1.20
N MET A 200 58.58 15.93 -1.28
CA MET A 200 57.15 15.59 -1.17
C MET A 200 56.64 14.80 -2.38
N VAL A 201 57.09 15.14 -3.59
CA VAL A 201 56.71 14.41 -4.81
C VAL A 201 57.30 13.00 -4.80
N THR A 202 58.56 12.83 -4.39
CA THR A 202 59.18 11.50 -4.29
C THR A 202 58.51 10.63 -3.23
N ALA A 203 58.17 11.19 -2.06
CA ALA A 203 57.41 10.47 -1.04
C ALA A 203 56.02 10.03 -1.54
N GLY A 204 55.33 10.88 -2.31
CA GLY A 204 54.05 10.54 -2.94
C GLY A 204 54.16 9.38 -3.92
N ILE A 205 55.18 9.39 -4.80
CA ILE A 205 55.42 8.33 -5.78
C ILE A 205 55.74 7.00 -5.08
N VAL A 206 56.58 7.02 -4.04
CA VAL A 206 56.92 5.82 -3.26
C VAL A 206 55.68 5.25 -2.57
N GLY A 207 54.83 6.11 -1.98
CA GLY A 207 53.58 5.69 -1.34
C GLY A 207 52.63 4.99 -2.32
N VAL A 208 52.46 5.52 -3.54
CA VAL A 208 51.64 4.91 -4.60
C VAL A 208 52.24 3.56 -5.02
N PHE A 209 53.56 3.45 -5.14
CA PHE A 209 54.21 2.21 -5.51
C PHE A 209 54.03 1.11 -4.45
N VAL A 210 54.21 1.44 -3.17
CA VAL A 210 53.99 0.50 -2.05
C VAL A 210 52.52 0.06 -1.99
N TYR A 211 51.58 0.99 -2.20
CA TYR A 211 50.15 0.66 -2.24
C TYR A 211 49.82 -0.32 -3.37
N ILE A 212 50.34 -0.09 -4.58
CA ILE A 212 50.13 -0.98 -5.74
C ILE A 212 50.78 -2.36 -5.49
N ALA A 213 51.96 -2.40 -4.87
CA ALA A 213 52.64 -3.66 -4.53
C ALA A 213 51.80 -4.48 -3.54
N ARG A 214 51.27 -3.87 -2.48
CA ARG A 214 50.42 -4.52 -1.48
C ARG A 214 49.11 -5.06 -2.08
N MET A 215 48.49 -4.30 -2.98
CA MET A 215 47.28 -4.73 -3.70
C MET A 215 47.50 -5.93 -4.64
N ARG A 216 48.74 -6.19 -5.08
CA ARG A 216 49.07 -7.40 -5.87
C ARG A 216 49.25 -8.63 -4.99
N GLU A 217 49.71 -8.48 -3.75
CA GLU A 217 49.89 -9.60 -2.82
C GLU A 217 48.54 -10.12 -2.31
N GLU A 218 47.56 -9.25 -2.07
CA GLU A 218 46.20 -9.66 -1.64
C GLU A 218 45.38 -10.39 -2.72
N LYS A 219 45.85 -10.39 -3.98
CA LYS A 219 45.19 -11.05 -5.12
C LYS A 219 45.82 -12.41 -5.50
N ARG A 220 46.79 -12.91 -4.74
CA ARG A 220 47.37 -14.26 -4.87
C ARG A 220 46.84 -15.18 -3.78
#